data_AF-A0A7W0J7E1-F1
#
_entry.id   AF-A0A7W0J7E1-F1
#
_cell.length_a   1.000
_cell.length_b   1.000
_cell.length_c   1.000
_cell.angle_alpha   90.00
_cell.angle_beta   90.00
_cell.angle_gamma   90.00
#
_symmetry.space_group_name_H-M   'P 1'
#
loop_
_entity.id
_entity.type
_entity.pdbx_description
1 polymer ?
#
loop_
_entity_poly.entity_id
_entity_poly.type
_entity_poly.pdbx_seq_one_letter_code
_entity_poly.pdbx_strand_id
1 'polypeptide(L)'
;MDEPKTFSLIRPTLETPYHIDFDWWKEHDNNWHVFLISCLCAEHQAAFQNQVEGNLIDWVDPITAEIRQVDGIQTTLMNHCVKEPGFLTANT
;
A
#
# COMPACT_ATOMS: atom_id res chain seq x y z
N MET A 1 -42.23 -0.07 14.90
CA MET A 1 -41.12 -0.84 14.31
C MET A 1 -40.18 0.20 13.75
N ASP A 2 -39.01 0.34 14.38
CA ASP A 2 -38.00 1.33 14.01
C ASP A 2 -37.22 0.76 12.82
N GLU A 3 -37.38 1.37 11.65
CA GLU A 3 -36.68 0.96 10.43
C GLU A 3 -35.19 1.32 10.57
N PRO A 4 -34.24 0.41 10.28
CA PRO A 4 -32.82 0.71 10.44
C PRO A 4 -32.46 1.82 9.48
N LYS A 5 -32.16 2.99 10.06
CA LYS A 5 -31.75 4.20 9.33
C LYS A 5 -30.52 3.86 8.49
N THR A 6 -30.74 3.63 7.20
CA THR A 6 -29.66 3.41 6.23
C THR A 6 -28.76 4.62 6.27
N PHE A 7 -27.52 4.43 6.72
CA PHE A 7 -26.50 5.48 6.69
C PHE A 7 -26.25 5.86 5.23
N SER A 8 -26.93 6.92 4.79
CA SER A 8 -26.68 7.55 3.50
C SER A 8 -25.20 7.93 3.44
N LEU A 9 -24.57 7.63 2.30
CA LEU A 9 -23.17 7.89 1.97
C LEU A 9 -22.64 9.15 2.69
N ILE A 10 -21.82 8.95 3.72
CA ILE A 10 -21.11 10.03 4.40
C ILE A 10 -20.10 10.57 3.38
N ARG A 11 -20.27 11.83 2.96
CA ARG A 11 -19.29 12.47 2.08
C ARG A 11 -17.96 12.52 2.82
N PRO A 12 -16.88 11.91 2.29
CA PRO A 12 -15.59 11.99 2.94
C PRO A 12 -15.12 13.46 3.00
N THR A 13 -14.63 13.86 4.15
CA THR A 13 -13.99 15.15 4.39
C THR A 13 -12.47 14.98 4.37
N LEU A 14 -11.73 16.10 4.43
CA LEU A 14 -10.27 16.07 4.51
C LEU A 14 -9.74 15.34 5.77
N GLU A 15 -10.57 15.19 6.79
CA GLU A 15 -10.24 14.54 8.06
C GLU A 15 -10.61 13.05 8.07
N THR A 16 -11.22 12.54 7.01
CA THR A 16 -11.62 11.14 6.94
C THR A 16 -10.37 10.27 6.75
N PRO A 17 -10.05 9.36 7.69
CA PRO A 17 -8.93 8.46 7.52
C PRO A 17 -9.22 7.48 6.39
N TYR A 18 -8.26 7.32 5.48
CA TYR A 18 -8.32 6.30 4.44
C TYR A 18 -7.43 5.12 4.85
N HIS A 19 -7.96 3.91 4.67
CA HIS A 19 -7.22 2.67 4.84
C HIS A 19 -7.17 1.96 3.49
N ILE A 20 -5.96 1.62 3.04
CA ILE A 20 -5.75 0.83 1.84
C ILE A 20 -5.67 -0.63 2.29
N ASP A 21 -6.65 -1.43 1.89
CA ASP A 21 -6.69 -2.86 2.20
C ASP A 21 -5.93 -3.65 1.13
N PHE A 22 -4.66 -3.93 1.42
CA PHE A 22 -3.80 -4.68 0.51
C PHE A 22 -4.17 -6.16 0.44
N ASP A 23 -4.84 -6.71 1.46
CA ASP A 23 -5.24 -8.11 1.48
C ASP A 23 -6.34 -8.35 0.45
N TRP A 24 -7.36 -7.48 0.48
CA TRP A 24 -8.40 -7.47 -0.53
C TRP A 24 -7.85 -7.25 -1.95
N TRP A 25 -6.90 -6.32 -2.12
CA TRP A 25 -6.33 -6.03 -3.44
C TRP A 25 -5.58 -7.23 -4.03
N LYS A 26 -4.78 -7.93 -3.21
CA LYS A 26 -4.09 -9.18 -3.58
C LYS A 26 -5.06 -10.26 -4.07
N GLU A 27 -6.21 -10.39 -3.42
CA GLU A 27 -7.21 -11.41 -3.77
C GLU A 27 -8.01 -11.05 -5.03
N HIS A 28 -8.21 -9.76 -5.30
CA HIS A 28 -9.14 -9.28 -6.31
C HIS A 28 -8.49 -8.85 -7.63
N ASP A 29 -7.24 -8.41 -7.61
CA ASP A 29 -6.52 -7.98 -8.81
C ASP A 29 -5.15 -8.66 -8.89
N ASN A 30 -4.89 -9.43 -9.95
CA ASN A 30 -3.62 -10.13 -10.12
C ASN A 30 -2.46 -9.18 -10.51
N ASN A 31 -2.76 -7.99 -11.02
CA ASN A 31 -1.75 -7.03 -11.48
C ASN A 31 -1.39 -6.00 -10.40
N TRP A 32 -1.95 -6.11 -9.20
CA TRP A 32 -1.67 -5.22 -8.07
C TRP A 32 -0.17 -5.04 -7.82
N HIS A 33 0.61 -6.13 -7.96
CA HIS A 33 2.05 -6.14 -7.77
C HIS A 33 2.78 -5.33 -8.85
N VAL A 34 2.36 -5.47 -10.12
CA VAL A 34 2.90 -4.68 -11.25
C VAL A 34 2.62 -3.20 -11.07
N PHE A 35 1.42 -2.86 -10.58
CA PHE A 35 1.06 -1.48 -10.27
C PHE A 35 1.95 -0.90 -9.16
N LEU A 36 2.17 -1.63 -8.06
CA LEU A 36 3.06 -1.16 -6.99
C LEU A 36 4.50 -0.98 -7.47
N ILE A 37 4.99 -1.86 -8.35
CA ILE A 37 6.31 -1.69 -8.96
C ILE A 37 6.37 -0.38 -9.74
N SER A 38 5.34 -0.05 -10.52
CA SER A 38 5.30 1.20 -11.29
C SER A 38 5.35 2.46 -10.42
N CYS A 39 4.92 2.35 -9.16
CA CYS A 39 5.00 3.45 -8.19
C CYS A 39 6.38 3.60 -7.54
N LEU A 40 7.26 2.60 -7.61
CA LEU A 40 8.61 2.70 -7.04
C LEU A 40 9.49 3.69 -7.81
N CYS A 41 10.57 4.16 -7.19
CA CYS A 41 11.61 4.91 -7.89
C CYS A 41 12.43 4.01 -8.84
N ALA A 42 13.12 4.60 -9.81
CA ALA A 42 13.82 3.87 -10.87
C ALA A 42 14.85 2.84 -10.35
N GLU A 43 15.52 3.15 -9.23
CA GLU A 43 16.48 2.25 -8.58
C GLU A 43 15.80 0.98 -8.07
N HIS A 44 14.68 1.14 -7.35
CA HIS A 44 13.93 0.00 -6.82
C HIS A 44 13.16 -0.73 -7.91
N GLN A 45 12.63 -0.04 -8.93
CA GLN A 45 12.06 -0.71 -10.11
C GLN A 45 13.07 -1.68 -10.73
N ALA A 46 14.33 -1.27 -10.91
CA ALA A 46 15.38 -2.14 -11.44
C ALA A 46 15.72 -3.31 -10.49
N ALA A 47 15.68 -3.08 -9.17
CA ALA A 47 15.93 -4.13 -8.18
C ALA A 47 14.81 -5.20 -8.16
N PHE A 48 13.55 -4.77 -8.26
CA PHE A 48 12.37 -5.63 -8.20
C PHE A 48 11.94 -6.19 -9.56
N GLN A 49 12.54 -5.73 -10.67
CA GLN A 49 12.25 -6.18 -12.04
C GLN A 49 12.42 -7.70 -12.27
N ASN A 50 13.29 -8.36 -11.50
CA ASN A 50 13.52 -9.81 -11.56
C ASN A 50 12.89 -10.58 -10.40
N GLN A 51 12.23 -9.90 -9.45
CA GLN A 51 11.54 -10.59 -8.37
C GLN A 51 10.16 -11.06 -8.84
N VAL A 52 10.00 -12.39 -8.86
CA VAL A 52 8.70 -13.03 -8.97
C VAL A 52 7.90 -12.71 -7.71
N GLU A 53 6.59 -12.48 -7.91
CA GLU A 53 5.60 -12.24 -6.86
C GLU A 53 5.78 -13.18 -5.66
N GLY A 54 5.61 -12.65 -4.43
CA GLY A 54 5.63 -13.46 -3.21
C GLY A 54 6.92 -13.41 -2.39
N ASN A 55 7.75 -12.37 -2.56
CA ASN A 55 8.86 -12.11 -1.63
C ASN A 55 8.33 -11.44 -0.36
N LEU A 56 7.74 -12.28 0.50
CA LEU A 56 7.34 -11.91 1.85
C LEU A 56 8.59 -11.70 2.69
N ILE A 57 8.66 -10.55 3.36
CA ILE A 57 9.70 -10.24 4.33
C ILE A 57 9.08 -10.13 5.71
N ASP A 58 9.82 -10.58 6.73
CA ASP A 58 9.45 -10.38 8.12
C ASP A 58 9.78 -8.95 8.53
N TRP A 59 8.79 -8.06 8.45
CA TRP A 59 8.94 -6.69 8.90
C TRP A 59 8.66 -6.59 10.39
N VAL A 60 9.58 -5.95 11.11
CA VAL A 60 9.48 -5.75 12.56
C VAL A 60 9.05 -4.31 12.82
N ASP A 61 7.91 -4.14 13.48
CA ASP A 61 7.44 -2.82 13.87
C ASP A 61 8.36 -2.24 14.96
N PRO A 62 8.93 -1.04 14.77
CA PRO A 62 9.94 -0.50 15.68
C PRO A 62 9.38 -0.03 17.04
N ILE A 63 8.07 0.08 17.19
CA ILE A 63 7.41 0.58 18.41
C ILE A 63 6.85 -0.59 19.23
N THR A 64 6.21 -1.54 18.56
CA THR A 64 5.49 -2.66 19.18
C THR A 64 6.30 -3.96 19.19
N ALA A 65 7.38 -4.04 18.41
CA ALA A 65 8.17 -5.25 18.18
C ALA A 65 7.37 -6.42 17.58
N GLU A 66 6.20 -6.15 17.01
CA GLU A 66 5.41 -7.14 16.30
C GLU A 66 6.08 -7.49 14.97
N ILE A 67 6.13 -8.79 14.66
CA ILE A 67 6.63 -9.30 13.38
C ILE A 67 5.43 -9.50 12.46
N ARG A 68 5.46 -8.88 11.28
CA ARG A 68 4.41 -9.00 10.26
C ARG A 68 5.04 -9.43 8.95
N GLN A 69 4.46 -10.44 8.33
CA GLN A 69 4.83 -10.82 6.97
C GLN A 69 4.18 -9.88 5.99
N VAL A 70 5.01 -9.06 5.34
CA VAL A 70 4.56 -8.05 4.39
C VAL A 70 5.35 -8.20 3.11
N ASP A 71 4.81 -7.66 2.03
CA ASP A 71 5.49 -7.69 0.76
C ASP A 71 6.72 -6.76 0.77
N GLY A 72 7.84 -7.24 0.23
CA GLY A 72 9.08 -6.47 0.15
C GLY A 72 8.92 -5.16 -0.63
N ILE A 73 8.07 -5.14 -1.65
CA ILE A 73 7.78 -3.95 -2.47
C ILE A 73 6.97 -2.94 -1.65
N GLN A 74 5.92 -3.40 -0.96
CA GLN A 74 5.12 -2.53 -0.09
C GLN A 74 6.00 -1.86 0.97
N THR A 75 6.87 -2.64 1.61
CA THR A 75 7.75 -2.13 2.67
C THR A 75 8.74 -1.10 2.12
N THR A 76 9.31 -1.37 0.95
CA THR A 76 10.24 -0.45 0.29
C THR A 76 9.57 0.85 -0.11
N LEU A 77 8.36 0.75 -0.68
CA LEU A 77 7.56 1.91 -1.07
C LEU A 77 7.26 2.79 0.14
N MET A 78 6.75 2.22 1.23
CA MET A 78 6.35 2.95 2.44
C MET A 78 7.54 3.49 3.24
N ASN A 79 8.68 2.80 3.27
CA ASN A 79 9.82 3.21 4.08
C ASN A 79 10.82 4.11 3.35
N HIS A 80 10.97 3.97 2.03
CA HIS A 80 11.94 4.70 1.22
C HIS A 80 11.27 5.60 0.19
N CYS A 81 10.61 5.04 -0.83
CA CYS A 81 10.18 5.79 -2.01
C CYS A 81 9.24 6.95 -1.66
N VAL A 82 8.28 6.75 -0.74
CA VAL A 82 7.35 7.80 -0.30
C VAL A 82 8.06 8.98 0.40
N LYS A 83 9.24 8.75 0.97
CA LYS A 83 10.02 9.79 1.66
C LYS A 83 10.98 10.53 0.72
N GLU A 84 11.13 10.07 -0.53
CA GLU A 84 12.05 10.71 -1.48
C GLU A 84 11.50 12.05 -2.02
N PRO A 85 12.36 13.06 -2.16
CA PRO A 85 11.98 14.34 -2.72
C PRO A 85 11.65 14.18 -4.21
N GLY A 86 10.37 14.21 -4.57
CA GLY A 86 9.89 14.08 -5.94
C GLY A 86 8.97 12.89 -6.20
N PHE A 87 8.66 12.08 -5.17
CA PHE A 87 7.72 10.97 -5.29
C PHE A 87 6.30 11.44 -5.65
N LEU A 88 5.79 12.46 -4.95
CA LEU A 88 4.54 13.13 -5.30
C LEU A 88 4.83 14.22 -6.31
N THR A 89 4.62 13.94 -7.60
CA THR A 89 4.63 14.98 -8.63
C THR A 89 3.25 15.63 -8.71
N ALA A 90 3.16 16.89 -9.14
CA ALA A 90 1.87 17.60 -9.23
C ALA A 90 0.84 16.98 -10.21
N ASN A 91 1.19 15.90 -10.90
CA ASN A 91 0.36 15.16 -11.86
C ASN A 91 0.16 13.67 -11.48
N THR A 92 0.53 13.25 -10.28
CA THR A 92 0.27 11.90 -9.73
C THR A 92 -0.43 12.01 -8.40
#